data_AF-A0AAW6I5V1-F1
#
_entry.id   AF-A0AAW6I5V1-F1
#
_cell.length_a   1.000
_cell.length_b   1.000
_cell.length_c   1.000
_cell.angle_alpha   90.00
_cell.angle_beta   90.00
_cell.angle_gamma   90.00
#
_symmetry.space_group_name_H-M   'P 1'
#
loop_
_entity.id
_entity.type
_entity.pdbx_description
1 polymer ?
#
loop_
_entity_poly.entity_id
_entity_poly.type
_entity_poly.pdbx_seq_one_letter_code
_entity_poly.pdbx_strand_id
1 'polypeptide(L)'
;MSKIEELIQQLCPNGVEWKKIGDVCNTITDYTAAGSFANIAENVKYISEKEYAQLVRTTDLKSNFSNPDKFVYVNEHAFNYLWRVNLIGEGLILPNVGNCGEIYHYTENGVVQTFLLICTCQLNLRFPNKMSMVKS
;
A
#
# COMPACT_ATOMS: atom_id res chain seq x y z
N MET A 1 12.75 -30.58 8.76
CA MET A 1 11.63 -29.66 9.02
C MET A 1 12.07 -28.26 8.66
N SER A 2 11.20 -27.48 8.04
CA SER A 2 11.44 -26.06 7.80
C SER A 2 11.31 -25.27 9.10
N LYS A 3 11.91 -24.08 9.16
CA LYS A 3 11.80 -23.22 10.35
C LYS A 3 10.35 -22.87 10.70
N ILE A 4 9.50 -22.80 9.68
CA ILE A 4 8.06 -22.55 9.82
C ILE A 4 7.36 -23.71 10.54
N GLU A 5 7.71 -24.97 10.22
CA GLU A 5 7.10 -26.14 10.85
C GLU A 5 7.46 -26.21 12.34
N GLU A 6 8.72 -25.89 12.69
CA GLU A 6 9.15 -25.79 14.09
C GLU A 6 8.36 -24.72 14.85
N LEU A 7 8.19 -23.53 14.25
CA LEU A 7 7.48 -22.42 14.88
C LEU A 7 5.99 -22.71 15.04
N ILE A 8 5.35 -23.36 14.05
CA ILE A 8 3.96 -23.80 14.15
C ILE A 8 3.81 -24.78 15.31
N GLN A 9 4.72 -25.75 15.45
CA GLN A 9 4.66 -26.73 16.53
C GLN A 9 4.87 -26.10 17.92
N GLN A 10 5.73 -25.09 18.02
CA GLN A 10 6.01 -24.39 19.28
C GLN A 10 4.91 -23.42 19.70
N LEU A 11 4.39 -22.61 18.76
CA LEU A 11 3.46 -21.52 19.05
C LEU A 11 1.99 -21.94 18.92
N CYS A 12 1.71 -22.92 18.06
CA CYS A 12 0.38 -23.42 17.75
C CYS A 12 0.33 -24.95 17.89
N PRO A 13 0.53 -25.50 19.10
CA PRO A 13 0.65 -26.95 19.33
C PRO A 13 -0.62 -27.73 18.96
N ASN A 14 -1.78 -27.06 18.88
CA ASN A 14 -3.05 -27.63 18.44
C ASN A 14 -3.27 -27.53 16.92
N GLY A 15 -2.25 -27.12 16.16
CA GLY A 15 -2.33 -26.88 14.72
C GLY A 15 -2.75 -25.44 14.37
N VAL A 16 -2.76 -25.17 13.06
CA VAL A 16 -3.18 -23.88 12.49
C VAL A 16 -4.24 -24.10 11.42
N GLU A 17 -5.18 -23.17 11.33
CA GLU A 17 -6.18 -23.16 10.27
C GLU A 17 -5.60 -22.47 9.02
N TRP A 18 -5.72 -23.11 7.87
CA TRP A 18 -5.35 -22.53 6.59
C TRP A 18 -6.52 -21.73 6.03
N LYS A 19 -6.34 -20.42 5.88
CA LYS A 19 -7.30 -19.52 5.22
C LYS A 19 -6.70 -18.91 3.98
N LYS A 20 -7.54 -18.61 2.98
CA LYS A 20 -7.09 -17.77 1.88
C LYS A 20 -6.93 -16.34 2.40
N ILE A 21 -6.01 -15.60 1.80
CA ILE A 21 -5.80 -14.19 2.17
C ILE A 21 -7.07 -13.35 1.98
N GLY A 22 -7.91 -13.69 0.99
CA GLY A 22 -9.20 -13.04 0.78
C GLY A 22 -10.25 -13.33 1.86
N ASP A 23 -10.06 -14.35 2.69
CA ASP A 23 -10.96 -14.67 3.80
C ASP A 23 -10.62 -13.86 5.07
N VAL A 24 -9.41 -13.25 5.11
CA VAL A 24 -8.90 -12.50 6.26
C VAL A 24 -8.68 -11.01 5.96
N CYS A 25 -8.42 -10.63 4.70
CA CYS A 25 -8.36 -9.24 4.25
C CYS A 25 -9.77 -8.74 3.86
N ASN A 26 -10.23 -7.61 4.39
CA ASN A 26 -11.49 -6.99 3.92
C ASN A 26 -11.39 -6.47 2.49
N THR A 27 -10.20 -6.07 2.04
CA THR A 27 -9.98 -5.52 0.71
C THR A 27 -8.59 -5.90 0.22
N ILE A 28 -8.54 -6.46 -0.97
CA ILE A 28 -7.32 -6.74 -1.72
C ILE A 28 -7.50 -6.01 -3.04
N THR A 29 -6.63 -5.02 -3.29
CA THR A 29 -6.73 -4.16 -4.46
C THR A 29 -5.38 -4.10 -5.14
N ASP A 30 -5.39 -3.88 -6.46
CA ASP A 30 -4.20 -3.60 -7.26
C ASP A 30 -4.25 -2.28 -8.05
N TYR A 31 -3.13 -1.74 -8.59
CA TYR A 31 -3.18 -0.44 -9.29
C TYR A 31 -4.15 -0.49 -10.46
N THR A 32 -4.11 -1.63 -11.13
CA THR A 32 -4.96 -1.98 -12.25
C THR A 32 -6.42 -2.19 -11.85
N ALA A 33 -6.75 -2.29 -10.56
CA ALA A 33 -8.13 -2.29 -10.07
C ALA A 33 -8.82 -0.93 -10.30
N ALA A 34 -8.05 0.15 -10.46
CA ALA A 34 -8.56 1.47 -10.86
C ALA A 34 -8.86 1.58 -12.37
N GLY A 35 -8.32 0.69 -13.21
CA GLY A 35 -8.59 0.67 -14.65
C GLY A 35 -7.44 0.10 -15.49
N SER A 36 -7.64 0.05 -16.81
CA SER A 36 -6.57 -0.33 -17.73
C SER A 36 -5.41 0.67 -17.69
N PHE A 37 -4.21 0.25 -18.09
CA PHE A 37 -3.05 1.16 -18.17
C PHE A 37 -3.32 2.40 -19.03
N ALA A 38 -4.08 2.24 -20.13
CA ALA A 38 -4.47 3.35 -20.99
C ALA A 38 -5.38 4.35 -20.26
N ASN A 39 -6.40 3.85 -19.55
CA ASN A 39 -7.32 4.72 -18.81
C ASN A 39 -6.62 5.41 -17.63
N ILE A 40 -5.73 4.72 -16.94
CA ILE A 40 -4.93 5.31 -15.87
C ILE A 40 -4.05 6.43 -16.41
N ALA A 41 -3.33 6.21 -17.51
CA ALA A 41 -2.45 7.21 -18.12
C ALA A 41 -3.21 8.47 -18.59
N GLU A 42 -4.46 8.30 -19.04
CA GLU A 42 -5.32 9.42 -19.44
C GLU A 42 -5.79 10.26 -18.24
N ASN A 43 -6.13 9.61 -17.12
CA ASN A 43 -6.78 10.27 -15.97
C ASN A 43 -5.83 10.69 -14.85
N VAL A 44 -4.64 10.07 -14.78
CA VAL A 44 -3.68 10.22 -13.68
C VAL A 44 -2.40 10.85 -14.20
N LYS A 45 -2.20 12.13 -13.88
CA LYS A 45 -0.96 12.85 -14.20
C LYS A 45 -0.05 12.87 -12.98
N TYR A 46 1.20 12.48 -13.21
CA TYR A 46 2.25 12.54 -12.20
C TYR A 46 2.91 13.91 -12.23
N ILE A 47 2.93 14.56 -11.07
CA ILE A 47 3.53 15.88 -10.90
C ILE A 47 4.57 15.84 -9.79
N SER A 48 5.63 16.62 -9.93
CA SER A 48 6.67 16.76 -8.89
C SER A 48 6.29 17.77 -7.81
N GLU A 49 5.39 18.70 -8.14
CA GLU A 49 4.91 19.70 -7.21
C GLU A 49 3.84 19.11 -6.28
N LYS A 50 3.90 19.49 -5.00
CA LYS A 50 2.97 19.01 -3.99
C LYS A 50 1.59 19.64 -4.22
N GLU A 51 0.62 18.82 -4.63
CA GLU A 51 -0.75 19.26 -4.87
C GLU A 51 -1.75 18.59 -3.90
N TYR A 52 -2.54 17.61 -4.37
CA TYR A 52 -3.64 17.04 -3.60
C TYR A 52 -3.21 15.82 -2.78
N ALA A 53 -2.50 14.89 -3.41
CA ALA A 53 -2.09 13.62 -2.81
C ALA A 53 -0.71 13.20 -3.29
N GLN A 54 0.06 12.53 -2.44
CA GLN A 54 1.28 11.82 -2.88
C GLN A 54 0.87 10.53 -3.61
N LEU A 55 1.63 10.13 -4.62
CA LEU A 55 1.60 8.80 -5.20
C LEU A 55 2.79 8.02 -4.63
N VAL A 56 2.52 7.10 -3.70
CA VAL A 56 3.59 6.29 -3.10
C VAL A 56 4.00 5.16 -4.02
N ARG A 57 5.30 5.10 -4.29
CA ARG A 57 5.94 4.07 -5.11
C ARG A 57 6.89 3.23 -4.25
N THR A 58 7.29 2.07 -4.76
CA THR A 58 8.28 1.19 -4.12
C THR A 58 9.60 1.90 -3.78
N THR A 59 10.03 2.87 -4.59
CA THR A 59 11.23 3.68 -4.29
C THR A 59 11.07 4.53 -3.03
N ASP A 60 9.87 5.02 -2.78
CA ASP A 60 9.55 5.87 -1.63
C ASP A 60 9.51 4.99 -0.37
N LEU A 61 8.90 3.79 -0.48
CA LEU A 61 8.90 2.76 0.57
C LEU A 61 10.31 2.32 0.96
N LYS A 62 11.15 1.96 -0.02
CA LYS A 62 12.54 1.50 0.21
C LYS A 62 13.42 2.55 0.85
N SER A 63 13.21 3.82 0.50
CA SER A 63 13.96 4.92 1.08
C SER A 63 13.37 5.41 2.40
N ASN A 64 12.33 4.75 2.90
CA ASN A 64 11.57 5.17 4.07
C ASN A 64 11.22 6.67 4.02
N PHE A 65 10.77 7.14 2.84
CA PHE A 65 10.37 8.53 2.59
C PHE A 65 11.47 9.57 2.86
N SER A 66 12.74 9.17 2.76
CA SER A 66 13.88 10.07 3.04
C SER A 66 14.18 11.08 1.91
N ASN A 67 13.52 10.97 0.75
CA ASN A 67 13.82 11.76 -0.45
C ASN A 67 12.60 12.60 -0.93
N PRO A 68 12.20 13.66 -0.20
CA PRO A 68 11.00 14.43 -0.52
C PRO A 68 11.04 15.08 -1.91
N ASP A 69 12.21 15.47 -2.40
CA ASP A 69 12.40 16.11 -3.71
C ASP A 69 12.07 15.16 -4.88
N LYS A 70 12.02 13.84 -4.63
CA LYS A 70 11.72 12.81 -5.62
C LYS A 70 10.27 12.33 -5.54
N PHE A 71 9.48 12.86 -4.61
CA PHE A 71 8.10 12.44 -4.45
C PHE A 71 7.29 12.83 -5.68
N VAL A 72 6.34 11.95 -6.00
CA VAL A 72 5.36 12.17 -7.05
C VAL A 72 4.04 12.44 -6.38
N TYR A 73 3.31 13.40 -6.91
CA TYR A 73 1.98 13.78 -6.46
C TYR A 73 0.98 13.67 -7.60
N VAL A 74 -0.29 13.74 -7.23
CA VAL A 74 -1.45 13.73 -8.12
C VAL A 74 -2.43 14.82 -7.69
N ASN A 75 -3.25 15.27 -8.63
CA ASN A 75 -4.31 16.25 -8.39
C ASN A 75 -5.59 15.59 -7.84
N GLU A 76 -6.59 16.41 -7.48
CA GLU A 76 -7.87 15.95 -6.93
C GLU A 76 -8.63 15.01 -7.89
N HIS A 77 -8.60 15.29 -9.19
CA HIS A 77 -9.24 14.46 -10.20
C HIS A 77 -8.64 13.05 -10.23
N ALA A 78 -7.32 12.96 -10.32
CA ALA A 78 -6.58 11.70 -10.33
C ALA A 78 -6.77 10.92 -9.01
N PHE A 79 -6.77 11.61 -7.87
CA PHE A 79 -7.08 11.00 -6.58
C PHE A 79 -8.49 10.37 -6.56
N ASN A 80 -9.49 11.09 -7.03
CA ASN A 80 -10.87 10.59 -7.08
C ASN A 80 -11.02 9.44 -8.08
N TYR A 81 -10.29 9.48 -9.21
CA TYR A 81 -10.23 8.37 -10.16
C TYR A 81 -9.64 7.10 -9.53
N LEU A 82 -8.60 7.26 -8.70
CA LEU A 82 -7.89 6.18 -8.00
C LEU A 82 -8.57 5.69 -6.71
N TRP A 83 -9.84 6.03 -6.46
CA TRP A 83 -10.52 5.73 -5.18
C TRP A 83 -10.45 4.26 -4.73
N ARG A 84 -10.34 3.31 -5.67
CA ARG A 84 -10.25 1.87 -5.40
C ARG A 84 -8.91 1.41 -4.82
N VAL A 85 -7.87 2.23 -4.97
CA VAL A 85 -6.48 1.88 -4.63
C VAL A 85 -5.89 2.79 -3.57
N ASN A 86 -6.68 3.71 -3.04
CA ASN A 86 -6.29 4.55 -1.93
C ASN A 86 -5.88 3.67 -0.73
N LEU A 87 -4.80 4.03 -0.03
CA LEU A 87 -4.38 3.34 1.20
C LEU A 87 -4.82 4.12 2.42
N ILE A 88 -5.36 3.36 3.35
CA ILE A 88 -6.31 3.85 4.32
C ILE A 88 -6.14 3.00 5.59
N GLY A 89 -6.10 3.65 6.75
CA GLY A 89 -6.05 2.94 8.02
C GLY A 89 -4.75 2.17 8.18
N GLU A 90 -4.85 0.91 8.55
CA GLU A 90 -3.70 0.02 8.69
C GLU A 90 -3.72 -1.08 7.64
N GLY A 91 -2.52 -1.43 7.20
CA GLY A 91 -2.27 -2.80 6.76
C GLY A 91 -1.02 -2.92 5.90
N LEU A 92 -1.09 -3.74 4.86
CA LEU A 92 0.09 -4.24 4.18
C LEU A 92 0.26 -3.64 2.79
N ILE A 93 1.48 -3.64 2.32
CA ILE A 93 1.85 -3.33 0.94
C ILE A 93 2.80 -4.42 0.48
N LEU A 94 2.42 -5.07 -0.62
CA LEU A 94 3.18 -6.16 -1.23
C LEU A 94 3.50 -5.77 -2.67
N PRO A 95 4.72 -5.31 -2.99
CA PRO A 95 5.08 -5.02 -4.37
C PRO A 95 4.93 -6.27 -5.25
N ASN A 96 4.12 -6.18 -6.29
CA ASN A 96 3.87 -7.28 -7.23
C ASN A 96 4.70 -7.19 -8.52
N VAL A 97 5.42 -6.07 -8.74
CA VAL A 97 6.31 -5.85 -9.88
C VAL A 97 7.67 -5.37 -9.39
N GLY A 98 8.74 -6.01 -9.87
CA GLY A 98 10.15 -5.64 -9.61
C GLY A 98 10.69 -6.04 -8.22
N ASN A 99 9.88 -5.96 -7.16
CA ASN A 99 10.30 -6.20 -5.77
C ASN A 99 9.43 -7.24 -5.04
N CYS A 100 9.12 -8.33 -5.74
CA CYS A 100 8.31 -9.42 -5.21
C CYS A 100 8.93 -10.03 -3.95
N GLY A 101 8.10 -10.26 -2.93
CA GLY A 101 8.51 -10.85 -1.65
C GLY A 101 8.88 -9.84 -0.56
N GLU A 102 8.95 -8.54 -0.88
CA GLU A 102 8.99 -7.50 0.13
C GLU A 102 7.59 -7.29 0.73
N ILE A 103 7.54 -7.04 2.04
CA ILE A 103 6.32 -6.73 2.77
C ILE A 103 6.58 -5.45 3.55
N TYR A 104 5.66 -4.50 3.40
CA TYR A 104 5.68 -3.28 4.18
C TYR A 104 4.41 -3.21 4.99
N HIS A 105 4.55 -2.90 6.27
CA HIS A 105 3.44 -2.58 7.14
C HIS A 105 3.34 -1.07 7.27
N TYR A 106 2.14 -0.54 7.07
CA TYR A 106 1.85 0.85 7.34
C TYR A 106 0.72 0.96 8.35
N THR A 107 0.89 1.90 9.27
CA THR A 107 -0.09 2.25 10.29
C THR A 107 -0.40 3.73 10.16
N GLU A 108 -1.67 4.08 10.28
CA GLU A 108 -2.08 5.46 10.30
C GLU A 108 -1.78 6.09 11.67
N ASN A 109 -0.65 6.79 11.80
CA ASN A 109 -0.34 7.63 12.97
C ASN A 109 -0.83 9.08 12.78
N GLY A 110 -2.00 9.25 12.15
CA GLY A 110 -2.62 10.53 11.85
C GLY A 110 -2.45 10.99 10.38
N VAL A 111 -3.59 11.12 9.72
CA VAL A 111 -3.92 11.93 8.54
C VAL A 111 -3.02 11.81 7.26
N VAL A 112 -3.01 10.63 6.65
CA VAL A 112 -3.41 10.29 5.23
C VAL A 112 -2.69 10.89 4.04
N GLN A 113 -2.03 9.95 3.37
CA GLN A 113 -1.43 10.05 2.07
C GLN A 113 -2.14 9.05 1.14
N THR A 114 -2.02 9.21 -0.17
CA THR A 114 -2.56 8.26 -1.15
C THR A 114 -1.42 7.43 -1.70
N PHE A 115 -1.69 6.23 -2.18
CA PHE A 115 -0.65 5.22 -2.32
C PHE A 115 -1.02 4.19 -3.37
N LEU A 116 0.00 3.40 -3.70
CA LEU A 116 -0.14 2.26 -4.58
C LEU A 116 0.47 0.97 -4.02
N LEU A 117 -0.36 0.23 -3.26
CA LEU A 117 -0.67 -1.22 -3.42
C LEU A 117 0.07 -2.40 -2.72
N ILE A 118 -0.57 -3.12 -1.75
CA ILE A 118 -1.40 -4.38 -1.83
C ILE A 118 -1.85 -4.84 -0.42
N CYS A 119 -3.17 -5.09 -0.29
CA CYS A 119 -3.99 -5.50 0.87
C CYS A 119 -4.05 -4.48 2.00
N THR A 120 -5.05 -3.60 1.90
CA THR A 120 -5.65 -2.90 3.04
C THR A 120 -7.12 -2.61 2.84
N CYS A 121 -7.81 -2.60 3.97
CA CYS A 121 -9.17 -2.12 4.21
C CYS A 121 -9.34 -0.64 3.76
N GLN A 122 -10.58 -0.25 3.44
CA GLN A 122 -11.01 1.04 2.84
C GLN A 122 -10.86 2.33 3.69
N LEU A 123 -11.03 3.51 3.01
CA LEU A 123 -11.26 4.98 3.34
C LEU A 123 -10.25 6.14 2.90
N ASN A 124 -10.63 6.92 1.89
CA ASN A 124 -9.94 8.12 1.37
C ASN A 124 -9.48 9.15 2.40
N LEU A 125 -8.25 9.68 2.37
CA LEU A 125 -8.02 10.99 3.00
C LEU A 125 -6.90 11.93 2.44
N ARG A 126 -6.97 13.21 2.85
CA ARG A 126 -6.39 14.47 2.31
C ARG A 126 -5.52 15.15 3.41
N PHE A 127 -4.40 15.78 3.04
CA PHE A 127 -3.28 16.28 3.91
C PHE A 127 -3.61 17.30 5.03
N PRO A 128 -2.69 17.54 6.03
CA PRO A 128 -1.38 16.89 6.29
C PRO A 128 -1.05 16.43 7.75
N ASN A 129 -0.32 15.30 7.93
CA ASN A 129 0.86 15.09 8.84
C ASN A 129 1.55 13.69 8.65
N LYS A 130 2.65 13.40 9.38
CA LYS A 130 3.67 12.32 9.15
C LYS A 130 3.19 10.86 9.22
N MET A 131 3.69 10.03 8.30
CA MET A 131 3.55 8.55 8.33
C MET A 131 4.78 7.86 8.93
N SER A 132 4.57 6.74 9.64
CA SER A 132 5.61 5.81 10.09
C SER A 132 5.48 4.46 9.40
N MET A 133 6.58 3.95 8.85
CA MET A 133 6.62 2.64 8.19
C MET A 133 7.73 1.77 8.77
N VAL A 134 7.43 0.48 8.93
CA VAL A 134 8.39 -0.52 9.40
C VAL A 134 8.41 -1.66 8.38
N LYS A 135 9.62 -2.04 7.97
CA LYS A 135 9.83 -3.25 7.16
C LYS A 135 9.66 -4.44 8.10
N SER A 136 8.66 -5.29 7.83
CA SER A 136 8.41 -6.52 8.61
C SER A 136 9.50 -7.56 8.38
#